data_AF-A0A965NXP4-F1
#
_entry.id   AF-A0A965NXP4-F1
#
_cell.length_a   1.000
_cell.length_b   1.000
_cell.length_c   1.000
_cell.angle_alpha   90.00
_cell.angle_beta   90.00
_cell.angle_gamma   90.00
#
_symmetry.space_group_name_H-M   'P 1'
#
loop_
_entity.id
_entity.type
_entity.pdbx_description
1 polymer ?
#
loop_
_entity_poly.entity_id
_entity_poly.type
_entity_poly.pdbx_seq_one_letter_code
_entity_poly.pdbx_strand_id
1 'polypeptide(L)'
;SGELTEELIEKHIERATECVYHPIGTCKMGNDASSVTDPKTLRVKGINGLRVIDASIMPDLVSGNTNSIVMAIGEKGSDLILNNY
;
A
#
# COMPACT_ATOMS: atom_id res chain seq x y z
N SER A 1 -4.85 41.22 14.38
CA SER A 1 -4.62 39.81 13.99
C SER A 1 -5.59 39.50 12.88
N GLY A 2 -5.13 39.03 11.71
CA GLY A 2 -6.06 38.60 10.65
C GLY A 2 -6.85 37.39 11.14
N GLU A 3 -8.17 37.42 11.01
CA GLU A 3 -9.03 36.28 11.35
C GLU A 3 -8.71 35.10 10.41
N LEU A 4 -8.50 33.92 11.00
CA LEU A 4 -8.32 32.68 10.27
C LEU A 4 -9.70 32.15 9.86
N THR A 5 -10.08 32.33 8.60
CA THR A 5 -11.35 31.84 8.06
C THR A 5 -11.21 30.44 7.48
N GLU A 6 -12.32 29.71 7.37
CA GLU A 6 -12.37 28.38 6.75
C GLU A 6 -11.86 28.40 5.29
N GLU A 7 -12.23 29.42 4.52
CA GLU A 7 -11.75 29.64 3.15
C GLU A 7 -10.21 29.79 3.07
N LEU A 8 -9.60 30.44 4.06
CA LEU A 8 -8.14 30.58 4.13
C LEU A 8 -7.45 29.24 4.46
N ILE A 9 -8.10 28.40 5.27
CA ILE A 9 -7.60 27.05 5.60
C ILE A 9 -7.66 26.14 4.37
N GLU A 10 -8.78 26.14 3.64
CA GLU A 10 -8.94 25.34 2.41
C GLU A 10 -7.89 25.70 1.35
N LYS A 11 -7.74 27.00 1.05
CA LYS A 11 -6.72 27.49 0.11
C LYS A 11 -5.30 27.14 0.54
N HIS A 12 -5.04 27.06 1.84
CA HIS A 12 -3.73 26.63 2.33
C HIS A 12 -3.51 25.13 2.11
N ILE A 13 -4.52 24.29 2.41
CA ILE A 13 -4.47 22.85 2.19
C ILE A 13 -4.22 22.56 0.70
N GLU A 14 -4.96 23.17 -0.22
CA GLU A 14 -4.78 22.96 -1.67
C GLU A 14 -3.35 23.26 -2.15
N ARG A 15 -2.71 24.29 -1.57
CA ARG A 15 -1.37 24.74 -1.97
C ARG A 15 -0.23 23.98 -1.30
N ALA A 16 -0.46 23.48 -0.09
CA ALA A 16 0.58 22.87 0.74
C ALA A 16 0.47 21.34 0.85
N THR A 17 -0.60 20.74 0.32
CA THR A 17 -0.74 19.28 0.30
C THR A 17 0.28 18.66 -0.64
N GLU A 18 1.03 17.70 -0.11
CA GLU A 18 2.00 16.92 -0.87
C GLU A 18 1.82 15.42 -0.56
N CYS A 19 2.26 14.58 -1.49
CA CYS A 19 2.34 13.16 -1.24
C CYS A 19 3.50 12.91 -0.27
N VAL A 20 3.20 12.48 0.96
CA VAL A 20 4.20 12.07 1.97
C VAL A 20 4.93 10.75 1.64
N TYR A 21 5.07 10.44 0.34
CA TYR A 21 5.84 9.34 -0.23
C TYR A 21 5.49 7.93 0.27
N HIS A 22 4.22 7.70 0.60
CA HIS A 22 3.69 6.38 0.99
C HIS A 22 2.72 5.79 -0.07
N PRO A 23 3.12 5.60 -1.35
CA PRO A 23 2.26 5.00 -2.35
C PRO A 23 2.07 3.50 -2.10
N ILE A 24 0.84 3.02 -2.23
CA ILE A 24 0.44 1.62 -1.99
C ILE A 24 -0.69 1.17 -2.94
N GLY A 25 -1.02 -0.12 -2.92
CA GLY A 25 -2.31 -0.63 -3.39
C GLY A 25 -2.52 -0.82 -4.89
N THR A 26 -1.56 -0.47 -5.75
CA THR A 26 -1.68 -0.63 -7.21
C THR A 26 -1.78 -2.09 -7.67
N CYS A 27 -1.39 -3.06 -6.84
CA CYS A 27 -1.53 -4.50 -7.06
C CYS A 27 -2.20 -5.20 -5.86
N LYS A 28 -3.20 -4.55 -5.27
CA LYS A 28 -3.78 -4.96 -3.98
C LYS A 28 -4.11 -6.45 -3.91
N MET A 29 -3.76 -7.05 -2.78
CA MET A 29 -4.19 -8.40 -2.44
C MET A 29 -5.65 -8.38 -1.99
N GLY A 30 -6.37 -9.47 -2.24
CA GLY A 30 -7.75 -9.61 -1.76
C GLY A 30 -8.57 -10.62 -2.53
N ASN A 31 -9.80 -10.83 -2.07
CA ASN A 31 -10.72 -11.83 -2.63
C ASN A 31 -11.77 -11.22 -3.56
N ASP A 32 -11.81 -9.90 -3.70
CA ASP A 32 -12.72 -9.21 -4.61
C ASP A 32 -12.20 -9.21 -6.07
N ALA A 33 -13.08 -8.80 -6.98
CA ALA A 33 -12.81 -8.75 -8.41
C ALA A 33 -11.76 -7.71 -8.84
N SER A 34 -11.52 -6.66 -8.03
CA SER A 34 -10.50 -5.65 -8.32
C SER A 34 -9.12 -5.98 -7.74
N SER A 35 -8.99 -7.10 -7.03
CA SER A 35 -7.74 -7.53 -6.42
C SER A 35 -6.83 -8.23 -7.44
N VAL A 36 -5.55 -7.85 -7.46
CA VAL A 36 -4.56 -8.32 -8.44
C VAL A 36 -3.81 -9.55 -7.93
N THR A 37 -3.57 -9.62 -6.62
CA THR A 37 -2.83 -10.72 -5.99
C THR A 37 -3.72 -11.52 -5.03
N ASP A 38 -3.40 -12.81 -4.87
CA ASP A 38 -4.04 -13.68 -3.89
C ASP A 38 -3.50 -13.39 -2.47
N PRO A 39 -4.35 -13.17 -1.45
CA PRO A 39 -3.91 -12.73 -0.12
C PRO A 39 -3.17 -13.81 0.68
N LYS A 40 -3.27 -15.09 0.31
CA LYS A 40 -2.56 -16.17 1.00
C LYS A 40 -1.18 -16.42 0.42
N THR A 41 -1.05 -16.30 -0.90
CA THR A 41 0.13 -16.74 -1.64
C THR A 41 0.93 -15.60 -2.27
N LEU A 42 0.35 -14.40 -2.32
CA LEU A 42 0.85 -13.22 -3.03
C LEU A 42 1.09 -13.43 -4.53
N ARG A 43 0.53 -14.50 -5.10
CA ARG A 43 0.61 -14.78 -6.54
C ARG A 43 -0.31 -13.86 -7.30
N VAL A 44 0.14 -13.41 -8.46
CA VAL A 44 -0.69 -12.64 -9.39
C VAL A 44 -1.80 -13.55 -9.93
N LYS A 45 -3.04 -13.10 -9.82
CA LYS A 45 -4.19 -13.90 -10.25
C LYS A 45 -4.13 -14.16 -11.76
N GLY A 46 -4.33 -15.41 -12.16
CA GLY A 46 -4.31 -15.82 -13.56
C GLY A 46 -2.92 -15.95 -14.18
N ILE A 47 -1.84 -15.67 -13.45
CA ILE A 47 -0.46 -15.80 -13.94
C ILE A 47 0.30 -16.80 -13.07
N ASN A 48 0.88 -17.81 -13.72
CA ASN A 48 1.68 -18.81 -13.05
C ASN A 48 3.11 -18.30 -12.79
N GLY A 49 3.67 -18.64 -11.63
CA GLY A 49 5.07 -18.37 -11.30
C GLY A 49 5.40 -16.91 -10.99
N LEU A 50 4.42 -16.01 -10.92
CA LEU A 50 4.64 -14.58 -10.63
C LEU A 50 4.02 -14.18 -9.29
N ARG A 51 4.78 -13.43 -8.49
CA ARG A 51 4.35 -12.79 -7.25
C ARG A 51 4.73 -11.32 -7.23
N VAL A 52 3.99 -10.52 -6.48
CA VAL A 52 4.35 -9.14 -6.15
C VAL A 52 4.57 -9.07 -4.65
N ILE A 53 5.72 -8.53 -4.23
CA ILE A 53 6.15 -8.49 -2.82
C ILE A 53 6.75 -7.09 -2.56
N ASP A 54 5.88 -6.10 -2.49
CA ASP A 54 6.21 -4.71 -2.16
C ASP A 54 4.95 -3.99 -1.64
N ALA A 55 5.01 -2.67 -1.48
CA ALA A 55 3.91 -1.86 -0.97
C ALA A 55 2.62 -1.90 -1.83
N SER A 56 2.72 -2.26 -3.11
CA SER A 56 1.58 -2.27 -4.03
C SER A 56 0.53 -3.33 -3.66
N ILE A 57 0.89 -4.36 -2.90
CA ILE A 57 -0.07 -5.40 -2.48
C ILE A 57 -0.98 -4.97 -1.34
N MET A 58 -0.64 -3.88 -0.62
CA MET A 58 -1.43 -3.47 0.55
C MET A 58 -2.85 -3.07 0.11
N PRO A 59 -3.92 -3.65 0.67
CA PRO A 59 -5.28 -3.29 0.29
C PRO A 59 -5.71 -1.91 0.82
N ASP A 60 -5.08 -1.46 1.90
CA ASP A 60 -5.32 -0.16 2.53
C ASP A 60 -4.04 0.32 3.24
N LEU A 61 -3.98 1.60 3.58
CA LEU A 61 -2.85 2.22 4.25
C LEU A 61 -2.79 1.75 5.69
N VAL A 62 -1.71 1.04 6.02
CA VAL A 62 -1.42 0.65 7.39
C VAL A 62 -0.86 1.86 8.14
N SER A 63 -1.48 2.22 9.27
CA SER A 63 -1.01 3.30 10.14
C SER A 63 0.42 3.03 10.60
N GLY A 64 1.37 3.84 10.12
CA GLY A 64 2.78 3.70 10.41
C GLY A 64 3.66 4.19 9.27
N ASN A 65 4.98 4.11 9.45
CA ASN A 65 5.91 4.38 8.36
C ASN A 65 5.89 3.19 7.38
N THR A 66 5.70 3.46 6.09
CA THR A 66 5.60 2.40 5.06
C THR A 66 6.83 1.50 5.00
N ASN A 67 8.01 2.00 5.38
CA ASN A 67 9.25 1.21 5.40
C ASN A 67 9.13 -0.05 6.29
N SER A 68 8.60 0.09 7.51
CA SER A 68 8.47 -1.08 8.42
C SER A 68 7.50 -2.12 7.86
N ILE A 69 6.44 -1.67 7.20
CA ILE A 69 5.44 -2.55 6.59
C ILE A 69 6.02 -3.26 5.38
N VAL A 70 6.79 -2.56 4.53
CA VAL A 70 7.45 -3.17 3.36
C VAL A 70 8.50 -4.20 3.78
N MET A 71 9.27 -3.94 4.85
CA MET A 71 10.19 -4.94 5.39
C MET A 71 9.46 -6.21 5.86
N ALA A 72 8.32 -6.06 6.55
CA ALA A 72 7.51 -7.21 6.96
C ALA A 72 6.91 -7.98 5.78
N ILE A 73 6.46 -7.28 4.72
CA ILE A 73 6.00 -7.92 3.47
C ILE A 73 7.13 -8.70 2.82
N GLY A 74 8.35 -8.14 2.78
CA GLY A 74 9.54 -8.81 2.25
C GLY A 74 9.88 -10.09 3.01
N GLU A 75 9.86 -10.04 4.34
CA GLU A 75 10.08 -11.19 5.21
C GLU A 75 9.06 -12.30 4.91
N LYS A 76 7.77 -11.98 4.99
CA LYS A 76 6.70 -12.95 4.71
C LYS A 76 6.76 -13.48 3.29
N GLY A 77 7.07 -12.62 2.33
CA GLY A 77 7.21 -12.96 0.92
C GLY A 77 8.36 -13.94 0.67
N SER A 78 9.48 -13.79 1.39
CA SER A 78 10.61 -14.72 1.31
C SER A 78 10.22 -16.12 1.79
N ASP A 79 9.45 -16.22 2.88
CA ASP A 79 8.94 -17.50 3.37
C ASP A 79 7.96 -18.17 2.41
N LEU A 80 7.10 -17.40 1.75
CA LEU A 80 6.17 -17.89 0.72
C LEU A 80 6.89 -18.37 -0.56
N ILE A 81 8.09 -17.85 -0.82
CA ILE A 81 8.94 -18.30 -1.92
C ILE A 81 9.66 -19.60 -1.55
N LEU A 82 10.22 -19.66 -0.34
CA LEU A 82 10.98 -20.82 0.16
C LEU A 82 10.08 -21.98 0.63
N ASN A 83 8.78 -21.75 0.81
CA ASN A 83 7.80 -22.67 1.41
C ASN A 83 8.16 -23.05 2.85
N ASN A 84 8.50 -22.07 3.68
CA ASN A 84 8.91 -22.27 5.07
C ASN A 84 7.73 -22.53 6.05
N TYR A 85 6.48 -22.60 5.57
CA TYR A 85 5.27 -22.86 6.38
C TYR A 85 4.22 -23.66 5.61
#